data_AF-A0A355UVT9-F1
#
_entry.id   AF-A0A355UVT9-F1
#
_cell.length_a   1.000
_cell.length_b   1.000
_cell.length_c   1.000
_cell.angle_alpha   90.00
_cell.angle_beta   90.00
_cell.angle_gamma   90.00
#
_symmetry.space_group_name_H-M   'P 1'
#
loop_
_entity.id
_entity.type
_entity.pdbx_description
1 polymer ?
#
loop_
_entity_poly.entity_id
_entity_poly.type
_entity_poly.pdbx_seq_one_letter_code
_entity_poly.pdbx_strand_id
1 'polypeptide(L)'
;MKKLKGFTLVEIIVVMLILAILMGMFIPNMLGYIKRTDETAAIMECRSTVIASQTILNQTYAYKTADFEGVYKNNTYNITASSYNTQKAGIINLSGYSGMTDDLNGVICGLAEADGEVLTITADSDCRLQELTYVSAGGVKVEYNVAWDEGYVVVK
;
A
#
# COMPACT_ATOMS: atom_id res chain seq x y z
N MET A 1 27.35 58.85 -9.07
CA MET A 1 27.68 57.45 -8.68
C MET A 1 26.87 57.09 -7.43
N LYS A 2 25.89 56.18 -7.52
CA LYS A 2 25.09 55.73 -6.37
C LYS A 2 25.90 54.68 -5.59
N LYS A 3 26.23 54.96 -4.32
CA LYS A 3 26.81 53.96 -3.41
C LYS A 3 25.71 52.96 -3.05
N LEU A 4 25.86 51.70 -3.46
CA LEU A 4 25.03 50.62 -2.97
C LEU A 4 25.40 50.40 -1.49
N LYS A 5 24.50 50.77 -0.58
CA LYS A 5 24.63 50.41 0.85
C LYS A 5 24.47 48.89 0.93
N GLY A 6 25.57 48.19 1.19
CA GLY A 6 25.52 46.78 1.57
C GLY A 6 24.97 46.62 2.98
N PHE A 7 24.29 45.50 3.24
CA PHE A 7 23.94 45.07 4.58
C PHE A 7 25.21 44.96 5.45
N THR A 8 25.11 45.34 6.71
CA THR A 8 26.23 45.19 7.64
C THR A 8 26.44 43.72 7.98
N LEU A 9 27.69 43.32 8.21
CA LEU A 9 28.04 41.95 8.64
C LEU A 9 27.24 41.54 9.90
N VAL A 10 26.98 42.54 10.76
CA VAL A 10 26.26 42.37 12.03
C VAL A 10 24.78 42.07 11.80
N GLU A 11 24.12 42.72 10.85
CA GLU A 11 22.73 42.41 10.51
C GLU A 11 22.57 40.99 9.96
N ILE A 12 23.54 40.51 9.17
CA ILE A 12 23.50 39.14 8.62
C ILE A 12 23.73 38.08 9.71
N ILE A 13 24.70 38.27 10.62
CA ILE A 13 25.02 37.24 11.63
C ILE A 13 23.91 37.11 12.68
N VAL A 14 23.26 38.21 13.07
CA VAL A 14 22.13 38.17 14.02
C VAL A 14 20.94 37.44 13.40
N VAL A 15 20.65 37.65 12.11
CA VAL A 15 19.58 36.93 11.42
C VAL A 15 19.89 35.44 11.30
N MET A 16 21.12 35.07 10.91
CA MET A 16 21.52 33.66 10.85
C MET A 16 21.47 32.97 12.22
N LEU A 17 21.80 33.68 13.30
CA LEU A 17 21.70 33.17 14.67
C LEU A 17 20.25 32.85 15.06
N ILE A 18 19.33 33.77 14.80
CA ILE A 18 17.91 33.57 15.09
C ILE A 18 17.34 32.43 14.24
N LEU A 19 17.67 32.38 12.95
CA LEU A 19 17.25 31.30 12.05
C LEU A 19 17.78 29.93 12.51
N ALA A 20 19.02 29.87 13.02
CA ALA A 20 19.60 28.63 13.54
C ALA A 20 18.83 28.10 14.76
N ILE A 21 18.47 28.99 15.70
CA ILE A 21 17.69 28.61 16.89
C ILE A 21 16.29 28.12 16.49
N LEU A 22 15.61 28.84 15.60
CA LEU A 22 14.27 28.48 15.14
C LEU A 22 14.28 27.16 14.36
N MET A 23 15.24 26.96 13.45
CA MET A 23 15.39 25.71 12.71
C MET A 23 15.62 24.52 13.64
N GLY A 24 16.43 24.68 14.68
CA GLY A 24 16.70 23.61 15.65
C GLY A 24 15.44 23.08 16.34
N MET A 25 14.47 23.95 16.65
CA MET A 25 13.19 23.55 17.25
C MET A 25 12.15 23.13 16.22
N PHE A 26 12.18 23.71 15.01
CA PHE A 26 11.13 23.53 14.01
C PHE A 26 11.29 22.26 13.17
N ILE A 27 12.52 21.92 12.77
CA ILE A 27 12.81 20.74 11.93
C ILE A 27 12.26 19.42 12.51
N PRO A 28 12.46 19.07 13.80
CA PRO A 28 11.98 17.78 14.32
C PRO A 28 10.45 17.64 14.25
N ASN A 29 9.71 18.72 14.49
CA ASN A 29 8.25 18.71 14.42
C ASN A 29 7.76 18.47 12.99
N MET A 30 8.38 19.11 12.00
CA MET A 30 8.00 18.95 10.59
C MET A 30 8.33 17.56 10.06
N LEU A 31 9.48 16.99 10.44
CA LEU A 31 9.86 15.62 10.08
C LEU A 31 8.87 14.57 10.65
N GLY A 32 8.37 14.80 11.87
CA GLY A 32 7.33 13.95 12.46
C GLY A 32 6.01 13.98 11.68
N TYR A 33 5.61 15.16 11.17
CA TYR A 33 4.40 15.27 10.35
C TYR A 33 4.55 14.59 9.00
N ILE A 34 5.69 14.73 8.33
CA ILE A 34 5.95 14.06 7.06
C ILE A 34 5.83 12.53 7.23
N LYS A 35 6.51 11.97 8.25
CA LYS A 35 6.42 10.54 8.54
C LYS A 35 4.98 10.07 8.78
N ARG A 36 4.18 10.83 9.54
CA ARG A 36 2.77 10.49 9.79
C ARG A 36 1.91 10.57 8.53
N THR A 37 2.18 11.53 7.65
CA THR A 37 1.49 11.65 6.36
C THR A 37 1.81 10.45 5.47
N ASP A 38 3.08 10.05 5.41
CA ASP A 38 3.51 8.88 4.64
C ASP A 38 2.88 7.60 5.20
N GLU A 39 2.84 7.44 6.52
CA GLU A 39 2.14 6.33 7.19
C GLU A 39 0.64 6.32 6.88
N THR A 40 -0.01 7.50 6.90
CA THR A 40 -1.44 7.63 6.62
C THR A 40 -1.74 7.34 5.14
N ALA A 41 -0.92 7.84 4.22
CA ALA A 41 -1.04 7.59 2.79
C ALA A 41 -0.93 6.08 2.50
N ALA A 42 0.07 5.41 3.08
CA ALA A 42 0.25 3.97 2.95
C ALA A 42 -0.95 3.17 3.47
N ILE A 43 -1.58 3.60 4.56
CA ILE A 43 -2.81 2.96 5.07
C ILE A 43 -3.98 3.15 4.09
N MET A 44 -4.11 4.33 3.47
CA MET A 44 -5.17 4.59 2.48
C MET A 44 -4.98 3.75 1.21
N GLU A 45 -3.75 3.65 0.71
CA GLU A 45 -3.40 2.78 -0.41
C GLU A 45 -3.69 1.31 -0.06
N CYS A 46 -3.25 0.84 1.12
CA CYS A 46 -3.54 -0.51 1.61
C CYS A 46 -5.06 -0.79 1.69
N ARG A 47 -5.88 0.19 2.09
CA ARG A 47 -7.35 0.07 2.07
C ARG A 47 -7.89 -0.13 0.65
N SER A 48 -7.41 0.65 -0.31
CA SER A 48 -7.79 0.50 -1.73
C SER A 48 -7.44 -0.91 -2.22
N THR A 49 -6.23 -1.36 -1.89
CA THR A 49 -5.72 -2.70 -2.20
C THR A 49 -6.58 -3.80 -1.58
N VAL A 50 -6.97 -3.68 -0.30
CA VAL A 50 -7.88 -4.63 0.36
C VAL A 50 -9.21 -4.76 -0.38
N ILE A 51 -9.79 -3.65 -0.82
CA ILE A 51 -11.05 -3.63 -1.58
C ILE A 51 -10.86 -4.29 -2.95
N ALA A 52 -9.77 -3.99 -3.64
CA ALA A 52 -9.41 -4.61 -4.92
C ALA A 52 -9.23 -6.13 -4.77
N SER A 53 -8.48 -6.57 -3.75
CA SER A 53 -8.31 -7.98 -3.43
C SER A 53 -9.64 -8.67 -3.14
N GLN A 54 -10.49 -8.09 -2.29
CA GLN A 54 -11.80 -8.67 -2.00
C GLN A 54 -12.71 -8.72 -3.23
N THR A 55 -12.58 -7.77 -4.15
CA THR A 55 -13.30 -7.79 -5.44
C THR A 55 -12.88 -8.99 -6.29
N ILE A 56 -11.59 -9.25 -6.42
CA ILE A 56 -11.07 -10.41 -7.15
C ILE A 56 -11.50 -11.71 -6.47
N LEU A 57 -11.39 -11.79 -5.14
CA LEU A 57 -11.80 -12.95 -4.36
C LEU A 57 -13.32 -13.25 -4.49
N ASN A 58 -14.16 -12.21 -4.48
CA ASN A 58 -15.61 -12.35 -4.68
C ASN A 58 -15.93 -12.91 -6.08
N GLN A 59 -15.19 -12.48 -7.10
CA GLN A 59 -15.34 -13.06 -8.43
C GLN A 59 -14.92 -14.53 -8.43
N THR A 60 -13.79 -14.88 -7.81
CA THR A 60 -13.37 -16.28 -7.66
C THR A 60 -14.41 -17.13 -6.92
N TYR A 61 -15.06 -16.59 -5.88
CA TYR A 61 -16.10 -17.31 -5.15
C TYR A 61 -17.30 -17.69 -6.02
N ALA A 62 -17.74 -16.79 -6.91
CA ALA A 62 -18.84 -17.06 -7.83
C ALA A 62 -18.56 -18.29 -8.72
N TYR A 63 -17.30 -18.49 -9.09
CA TYR A 63 -16.87 -19.64 -9.91
C TYR A 63 -16.58 -20.91 -9.10
N LYS A 64 -16.45 -20.84 -7.77
CA LYS A 64 -16.22 -22.00 -6.89
C LYS A 64 -17.40 -23.00 -6.90
N THR A 65 -18.59 -22.57 -7.31
CA THR A 65 -19.83 -23.38 -7.27
C THR A 65 -20.26 -23.93 -8.63
N ALA A 66 -19.60 -23.51 -9.71
CA ALA A 66 -19.76 -24.08 -11.04
C ALA A 66 -18.53 -24.95 -11.33
N ASP A 67 -18.67 -26.08 -12.02
CA ASP A 67 -17.54 -26.87 -12.55
C ASP A 67 -16.82 -26.11 -13.68
N PHE A 68 -16.38 -24.88 -13.40
CA PHE A 68 -15.75 -23.94 -14.30
C PHE A 68 -14.47 -23.41 -13.65
N GLU A 69 -13.39 -23.36 -14.41
CA GLU A 69 -12.20 -22.62 -14.00
C GLU A 69 -12.56 -21.13 -13.90
N GLY A 70 -12.60 -20.61 -12.67
CA GLY A 70 -12.93 -19.21 -12.42
C GLY A 70 -11.81 -18.29 -12.88
N VAL A 71 -12.04 -17.49 -13.91
CA VAL A 71 -11.05 -16.52 -14.39
C VAL A 71 -11.53 -15.11 -14.04
N TYR A 72 -10.76 -14.37 -13.24
CA TYR A 72 -10.87 -12.91 -13.22
C TYR A 72 -10.42 -12.40 -14.59
N LYS A 73 -11.35 -11.92 -15.40
CA LYS A 73 -11.09 -11.29 -16.70
C LYS A 73 -11.55 -9.85 -16.66
N ASN A 74 -10.61 -8.91 -16.58
CA ASN A 74 -10.85 -7.51 -16.91
C ASN A 74 -10.21 -7.22 -18.28
N ASN A 75 -10.71 -6.24 -19.03
CA ASN A 75 -10.19 -5.85 -20.34
C ASN A 75 -8.67 -5.55 -20.33
N THR A 76 -8.13 -5.19 -19.16
CA THR A 76 -6.69 -4.92 -18.96
C THR A 76 -5.91 -6.12 -18.40
N TYR A 77 -6.54 -7.02 -17.63
CA TYR A 77 -5.84 -8.05 -16.84
C TYR A 77 -6.54 -9.41 -16.96
N ASN A 78 -5.77 -10.48 -17.22
CA ASN A 78 -6.28 -11.85 -17.35
C ASN A 78 -5.68 -12.75 -16.26
N ILE A 79 -6.45 -13.12 -15.24
CA ILE A 79 -6.04 -14.06 -14.18
C ILE A 79 -7.00 -15.25 -14.14
N THR A 80 -6.51 -16.44 -14.43
CA THR A 80 -7.23 -17.71 -14.22
C THR A 80 -6.94 -18.17 -12.81
N ALA A 81 -7.96 -18.23 -11.95
CA ALA A 81 -7.83 -18.85 -10.65
C ALA A 81 -7.73 -20.37 -10.85
N SER A 82 -6.52 -20.90 -10.68
CA SER A 82 -6.33 -22.35 -10.62
C SER A 82 -7.04 -22.90 -9.38
N SER A 83 -8.07 -23.71 -9.61
CA SER A 83 -8.60 -24.76 -8.74
C SER A 83 -8.57 -24.50 -7.22
N TYR A 84 -9.73 -24.16 -6.65
CA TYR A 84 -9.96 -24.29 -5.22
C TYR A 84 -9.91 -25.77 -4.81
N ASN A 85 -8.77 -26.24 -4.28
CA ASN A 85 -8.70 -27.61 -3.77
C ASN A 85 -9.41 -27.65 -2.40
N THR A 86 -10.62 -28.21 -2.38
CA THR A 86 -11.57 -28.27 -1.25
C THR A 86 -11.14 -29.17 -0.08
N GLN A 87 -9.83 -29.31 0.19
CA GLN A 87 -9.32 -30.21 1.24
C GLN A 87 -8.32 -29.60 2.22
N LYS A 88 -8.17 -28.28 2.31
CA LYS A 88 -7.48 -27.68 3.46
C LYS A 88 -7.87 -26.21 3.66
N ALA A 89 -8.35 -25.88 4.86
CA ALA A 89 -8.30 -24.51 5.34
C ALA A 89 -6.84 -24.07 5.36
N GLY A 90 -6.54 -22.96 4.69
CA GLY A 90 -5.22 -22.35 4.72
C GLY A 90 -4.65 -22.12 3.32
N ILE A 91 -4.64 -20.84 2.96
CA ILE A 91 -3.87 -20.20 1.89
C ILE A 91 -4.45 -20.44 0.48
N ILE A 92 -5.30 -19.51 0.02
CA ILE A 92 -5.50 -19.28 -1.41
C ILE A 92 -4.21 -18.66 -1.95
N ASN A 93 -3.26 -19.50 -2.38
CA ASN A 93 -2.18 -19.02 -3.24
C ASN A 93 -2.77 -18.80 -4.63
N LEU A 94 -3.26 -17.60 -4.91
CA LEU A 94 -3.57 -17.19 -6.27
C LEU A 94 -2.23 -16.80 -6.95
N SER A 95 -1.31 -17.76 -7.03
CA SER A 95 -0.09 -17.62 -7.82
C SER A 95 -0.50 -17.69 -9.29
N GLY A 96 -0.07 -16.70 -10.08
CA GLY A 96 -0.28 -16.65 -11.52
C GLY A 96 -0.07 -18.03 -12.16
N TYR A 97 -1.10 -18.50 -12.86
CA TYR A 97 -1.05 -19.76 -13.59
C TYR A 97 0.09 -19.74 -14.61
N SER A 98 0.77 -20.88 -14.80
CA SER A 98 1.81 -21.05 -15.82
C SER A 98 1.23 -20.73 -17.21
N GLY A 99 1.55 -19.54 -17.73
CA GLY A 99 1.09 -19.07 -19.03
C GLY A 99 0.20 -17.82 -19.02
N MET A 100 -0.12 -17.25 -17.85
CA MET A 100 -0.71 -15.90 -17.75
C MET A 100 0.33 -14.89 -17.29
N THR A 101 0.37 -13.73 -17.93
CA THR A 101 1.52 -12.81 -17.89
C THR A 101 1.51 -11.82 -16.74
N ASP A 102 0.41 -11.73 -15.98
CA ASP A 102 0.26 -10.71 -14.93
C ASP A 102 0.27 -11.36 -13.54
N ASP A 103 1.20 -10.92 -12.70
CA ASP A 103 1.28 -11.28 -11.30
C ASP A 103 0.04 -10.78 -10.54
N LEU A 104 -0.59 -11.63 -9.71
CA LEU A 104 -1.81 -11.28 -8.98
C LEU A 104 -1.62 -9.99 -8.17
N ASN A 105 -0.49 -9.90 -7.48
CA ASN A 105 -0.18 -8.74 -6.65
C ASN A 105 -0.09 -7.48 -7.51
N GLY A 106 0.54 -7.58 -8.70
CA GLY A 106 0.55 -6.51 -9.70
C GLY A 106 -0.84 -6.12 -10.21
N VAL A 107 -1.73 -7.08 -10.47
CA VAL A 107 -3.11 -6.78 -10.89
C VAL A 107 -3.91 -6.10 -9.78
N ILE A 108 -3.69 -6.50 -8.53
CA ILE A 108 -4.34 -5.89 -7.37
C ILE A 108 -3.87 -4.44 -7.19
N CYS A 109 -2.56 -4.18 -7.29
CA CYS A 109 -2.06 -2.80 -7.29
C CYS A 109 -2.64 -1.99 -8.45
N GLY A 110 -2.72 -2.57 -9.65
CA GLY A 110 -3.30 -1.93 -10.82
C GLY A 110 -4.79 -1.60 -10.65
N LEU A 111 -5.57 -2.51 -10.05
CA LEU A 111 -6.99 -2.28 -9.75
C LEU A 111 -7.20 -1.26 -8.62
N ALA A 112 -6.28 -1.23 -7.66
CA ALA A 112 -6.31 -0.32 -6.52
C ALA A 112 -5.76 1.08 -6.83
N GLU A 113 -5.18 1.27 -8.02
CA GLU A 113 -4.41 2.46 -8.39
C GLU A 113 -3.32 2.79 -7.35
N ALA A 114 -2.69 1.75 -6.81
CA ALA A 114 -1.68 1.87 -5.78
C ALA A 114 -0.26 1.82 -6.39
N ASP A 115 0.57 2.80 -6.08
CA ASP A 115 1.95 2.90 -6.61
C ASP A 115 2.94 1.92 -5.96
N GLY A 116 2.60 1.40 -4.78
CA GLY A 116 3.37 0.40 -4.04
C GLY A 116 3.14 -1.06 -4.49
N GLU A 117 3.58 -1.99 -3.65
CA GLU A 117 3.58 -3.42 -3.93
C GLU A 117 2.78 -4.20 -2.87
N VAL A 118 2.02 -5.21 -3.32
CA VAL A 118 1.42 -6.20 -2.41
C VAL A 118 2.36 -7.39 -2.28
N LEU A 119 2.69 -7.77 -1.04
CA LEU A 119 3.60 -8.88 -0.78
C LEU A 119 2.86 -10.19 -0.54
N THR A 120 1.78 -10.15 0.25
CA THR A 120 1.04 -11.35 0.64
C THR A 120 -0.45 -11.06 0.73
N ILE A 121 -1.24 -12.09 0.43
CA ILE A 121 -2.70 -12.09 0.50
C ILE A 121 -3.13 -13.46 0.98
N THR A 122 -3.93 -13.50 2.04
CA THR A 122 -4.51 -14.72 2.58
C THR A 122 -6.02 -14.56 2.65
N ALA A 123 -6.75 -15.58 2.20
CA ALA A 123 -8.20 -15.63 2.28
C ALA A 123 -8.68 -16.99 2.81
N ASP A 124 -9.87 -17.00 3.41
CA ASP A 124 -10.48 -18.19 4.00
C ASP A 124 -11.08 -19.14 2.94
N SER A 125 -11.76 -20.20 3.37
CA SER A 125 -12.41 -21.12 2.43
C SER A 125 -13.57 -20.50 1.65
N ASP A 126 -14.12 -19.38 2.10
CA ASP A 126 -15.25 -18.68 1.47
C ASP A 126 -14.80 -17.47 0.63
N CYS A 127 -13.50 -17.41 0.28
CA CYS A 127 -12.89 -16.28 -0.42
C CYS A 127 -13.06 -14.94 0.32
N ARG A 128 -13.12 -14.93 1.65
CA ARG A 128 -13.05 -13.69 2.43
C ARG A 128 -11.60 -13.40 2.75
N LEU A 129 -11.16 -12.18 2.47
CA LEU A 129 -9.81 -11.71 2.80
C LEU A 129 -9.60 -11.77 4.31
N GLN A 130 -8.54 -12.44 4.73
CA GLN A 130 -8.13 -12.56 6.12
C GLN A 130 -6.94 -11.64 6.42
N GLU A 131 -5.93 -11.67 5.56
CA GLU A 131 -4.68 -10.95 5.75
C GLU A 131 -4.17 -10.38 4.43
N LEU A 132 -3.57 -9.20 4.48
CA LEU A 132 -2.91 -8.57 3.33
C LEU A 132 -1.70 -7.76 3.81
N THR A 133 -0.57 -7.89 3.11
CA THR A 133 0.62 -7.07 3.36
C THR A 133 0.89 -6.15 2.19
N TYR A 134 0.94 -4.85 2.44
CA TYR A 134 1.21 -3.81 1.46
C TYR A 134 2.49 -3.05 1.83
N VAL A 135 3.27 -2.64 0.84
CA VAL A 135 4.41 -1.73 1.00
C VAL A 135 4.22 -0.56 0.05
N SER A 136 4.11 0.66 0.59
CA SER A 136 4.00 1.86 -0.24
C SER A 136 5.31 2.13 -0.99
N ALA A 137 5.26 2.96 -2.04
CA ALA A 137 6.46 3.37 -2.77
C ALA A 137 7.49 4.08 -1.87
N GLY A 138 7.03 4.70 -0.77
CA GLY A 138 7.87 5.29 0.27
C GLY A 138 8.52 4.30 1.23
N GLY A 139 8.30 2.99 1.06
CA GLY A 139 8.85 1.92 1.90
C GLY A 139 8.09 1.70 3.21
N VAL A 140 6.91 2.32 3.40
CA VAL A 140 6.09 2.09 4.59
C VAL A 140 5.33 0.78 4.41
N LYS A 141 5.56 -0.16 5.31
CA LYS A 141 4.87 -1.44 5.33
C LYS A 141 3.59 -1.36 6.17
N VAL A 142 2.48 -1.76 5.60
CA VAL A 142 1.16 -1.82 6.25
C VAL A 142 0.62 -3.24 6.14
N GLU A 143 0.26 -3.82 7.28
CA GLU A 143 -0.38 -5.12 7.37
C GLU A 143 -1.86 -4.93 7.71
N TYR A 144 -2.73 -5.61 6.98
CA TYR A 144 -4.15 -5.73 7.26
C TYR A 144 -4.44 -7.13 7.78
N ASN A 145 -5.24 -7.22 8.84
CA ASN A 145 -5.74 -8.48 9.37
C ASN A 145 -7.16 -8.28 9.92
N VAL A 146 -8.09 -9.10 9.44
CA VAL A 146 -9.51 -9.02 9.86
C VAL A 146 -9.74 -9.37 11.33
N ALA A 147 -8.81 -10.09 11.97
CA ALA A 147 -8.90 -10.46 13.38
C ALA A 147 -8.42 -9.35 14.34
N TRP A 148 -7.80 -8.29 13.83
CA TRP A 148 -7.30 -7.19 14.65
C TRP A 148 -8.37 -6.11 14.85
N ASP A 149 -8.40 -5.52 16.05
CA ASP A 149 -9.39 -4.49 16.43
C ASP A 149 -9.28 -3.21 15.56
N GLU A 150 -8.04 -2.81 15.22
CA GLU A 150 -7.78 -1.66 14.34
C GLU A 150 -7.84 -2.01 12.83
N GLY A 151 -7.84 -3.31 12.50
CA GLY A 151 -7.82 -3.85 11.13
C GLY A 151 -6.53 -3.61 10.34
N TYR A 152 -5.79 -2.52 10.60
CA TYR A 152 -4.57 -2.11 9.90
C TYR A 152 -3.47 -1.74 10.88
N VAL A 153 -2.24 -2.22 10.65
CA VAL A 153 -1.06 -1.89 11.47
C VAL A 153 0.10 -1.50 10.56
N VAL A 154 0.73 -0.35 10.86
CA VAL A 154 1.99 0.04 10.24
C VAL A 154 3.13 -0.70 10.92
N VAL A 155 3.89 -1.48 10.15
CA VAL A 155 5.07 -2.21 10.64
C VAL A 155 6.28 -1.28 10.56
N LYS A 156 6.88 -0.99 11.72
CA LYS A 156 8.03 -0.09 11.86
C LYS A 156 9.37 -0.81 11.77
#